data_AF-A0A1X0I2Y2-F1
#
_entry.id   AF-A0A1X0I2Y2-F1
#
_cell.length_a   1.000
_cell.length_b   1.000
_cell.length_c   1.000
_cell.angle_alpha   90.00
_cell.angle_beta   90.00
_cell.angle_gamma   90.00
#
_symmetry.space_group_name_H-M   'P 1'
#
loop_
_entity.id
_entity.type
_entity.pdbx_description
1 polymer ?
#
loop_
_entity_poly.entity_id
_entity_poly.type
_entity_poly.pdbx_seq_one_letter_code
_entity_poly.pdbx_strand_id
1 'polypeptide(L)'
;MALVLLYLVVLVLVAIVLFGAASLLFGRGEQLPPLPRGTTATVLPAYGVTGADVDAVKFTQVLRGYKTSEVDWVLDRLARELEALRGQLAAVHAPVPAAEEPAAVEPEDGENRQDQM
;
A
#
# COMPACT_ATOMS: atom_id res chain seq x y z
N MET A 1 45.46 -41.30 -12.91
CA MET A 1 44.63 -40.59 -11.91
C MET A 1 44.80 -39.07 -11.97
N ALA A 2 46.01 -38.51 -11.86
CA ALA A 2 46.23 -37.05 -11.87
C ALA A 2 45.73 -36.32 -13.15
N LEU A 3 45.94 -36.90 -14.34
CA LEU A 3 45.43 -36.31 -15.59
C LEU A 3 43.89 -36.27 -15.63
N VAL A 4 43.23 -37.33 -15.15
CA VAL A 4 41.75 -37.39 -15.07
C VAL A 4 41.21 -36.31 -14.14
N LEU A 5 41.85 -36.12 -12.98
CA LEU A 5 41.51 -35.06 -12.04
C LEU A 5 41.69 -33.67 -12.67
N LEU A 6 42.80 -33.43 -13.36
CA LEU A 6 43.07 -32.18 -14.07
C LEU A 6 42.00 -31.88 -15.12
N TYR A 7 41.63 -32.88 -15.94
CA TYR A 7 40.57 -32.71 -16.95
C TYR A 7 39.22 -32.39 -16.32
N LEU A 8 38.85 -33.03 -15.20
CA LEU A 8 37.60 -32.72 -14.49
C LEU A 8 37.59 -31.29 -13.94
N VAL A 9 38.70 -30.83 -13.35
CA VAL A 9 38.80 -29.45 -12.85
C VAL A 9 38.67 -28.44 -13.98
N VAL A 10 39.38 -28.67 -15.10
CA VAL A 10 39.28 -27.81 -16.29
C VAL A 10 37.86 -27.82 -16.85
N LEU A 11 37.21 -28.98 -16.94
CA LEU A 11 35.83 -29.09 -17.41
C LEU A 11 34.87 -28.28 -16.54
N VAL A 12 34.97 -28.40 -15.22
CA VAL A 12 34.14 -27.63 -14.27
C VAL A 12 34.42 -26.14 -14.42
N LEU A 13 35.68 -25.74 -14.55
CA LEU A 13 36.06 -24.34 -14.74
C LEU A 13 35.48 -23.78 -16.04
N VAL A 14 35.59 -24.52 -17.15
CA VAL A 14 34.97 -24.15 -18.42
C VAL A 14 33.45 -24.07 -18.29
N ALA A 15 32.81 -25.02 -17.60
CA ALA A 15 31.37 -25.00 -17.36
C ALA A 15 30.94 -23.76 -16.57
N ILE A 16 31.68 -23.39 -15.51
CA ILE A 16 31.42 -22.17 -14.72
C ILE A 16 31.60 -20.92 -15.59
N VAL A 17 32.64 -20.85 -16.40
CA VAL A 17 32.91 -19.71 -17.29
C VAL A 17 31.81 -19.59 -18.35
N LEU A 18 31.43 -20.68 -19.01
CA LEU A 18 30.35 -20.72 -19.99
C LEU A 18 29.00 -20.37 -19.35
N PHE A 19 28.71 -20.91 -18.17
CA PHE A 19 27.49 -20.61 -17.43
C PHE A 19 27.46 -19.14 -17.01
N GLY A 20 28.57 -18.59 -16.51
CA GLY A 20 28.69 -17.17 -16.16
C GLY A 20 28.52 -16.26 -17.36
N ALA A 21 29.19 -16.58 -18.48
CA ALA A 21 29.04 -15.85 -19.74
C ALA A 21 27.60 -15.93 -20.27
N ALA A 22 27.00 -17.12 -20.31
CA ALA A 22 25.61 -17.31 -20.72
C ALA A 22 24.64 -16.59 -19.78
N SER A 23 24.87 -16.61 -18.47
CA SER A 23 24.06 -15.85 -17.50
C SER A 23 24.20 -14.34 -17.68
N LEU A 24 25.39 -13.84 -18.07
CA LEU A 24 25.58 -12.43 -18.40
C LEU A 24 24.93 -12.04 -19.73
N LEU A 25 25.03 -12.90 -20.74
CA LEU A 25 24.50 -12.71 -22.10
C LEU A 25 22.97 -12.86 -22.16
N PHE A 26 22.44 -13.91 -21.52
CA PHE A 26 21.03 -14.31 -21.56
C PHE A 26 20.28 -14.00 -20.26
N GLY A 27 20.93 -14.08 -19.10
CA GLY A 27 20.30 -13.90 -17.78
C GLY A 27 19.90 -12.46 -17.45
N ARG A 28 20.09 -11.53 -18.40
CA ARG A 28 19.61 -10.14 -18.33
C ARG A 28 18.64 -9.75 -19.45
N GLY A 29 18.02 -10.71 -20.14
CA GLY A 29 16.98 -10.33 -21.09
C GLY A 29 16.41 -11.45 -21.95
N GLU A 30 15.16 -11.81 -21.71
CA GLU A 30 14.16 -11.02 -22.45
C GLU A 30 13.78 -9.84 -21.55
N GLN A 31 13.92 -8.61 -22.05
CA GLN A 31 12.97 -7.58 -21.65
C GLN A 31 11.62 -8.13 -22.08
N LEU A 32 10.98 -8.89 -21.19
CA LEU A 32 9.60 -9.28 -21.39
C LEU A 32 8.86 -7.98 -21.70
N PRO A 33 8.11 -7.90 -22.82
CA PRO A 33 7.30 -6.74 -23.10
C PRO A 33 6.55 -6.42 -21.81
N PRO A 34 6.57 -5.15 -21.35
CA PRO A 34 6.09 -4.77 -20.04
C PRO A 34 4.73 -5.45 -19.83
N LEU A 35 4.65 -6.34 -18.83
CA LEU A 35 3.45 -7.13 -18.60
C LEU A 35 2.25 -6.16 -18.61
N PRO A 36 1.16 -6.52 -19.31
CA PRO A 36 -0.04 -5.69 -19.35
C PRO A 36 -0.37 -5.18 -17.95
N ARG A 37 -0.56 -3.85 -17.83
CA ARG A 37 -0.88 -3.19 -16.56
C ARG A 37 -2.01 -3.96 -15.88
N GLY A 38 -1.74 -4.55 -14.72
CA GLY A 38 -2.68 -5.41 -14.00
C GLY A 38 -2.10 -6.71 -13.42
N THR A 39 -0.85 -7.09 -13.74
CA THR A 39 -0.21 -8.31 -13.20
C THR A 39 0.91 -8.02 -12.18
N THR A 40 1.21 -6.76 -11.94
CA THR A 40 2.10 -6.36 -10.84
C THR A 40 1.25 -6.36 -9.56
N ALA A 41 1.76 -6.96 -8.48
CA ALA A 41 1.12 -6.94 -7.15
C ALA A 41 0.94 -5.51 -6.57
N THR A 42 1.31 -4.48 -7.32
CA THR A 42 0.95 -3.07 -7.14
C THR A 42 -0.53 -2.87 -7.42
N VAL A 43 -1.40 -3.43 -6.58
CA VAL A 43 -2.85 -3.19 -6.66
C VAL A 43 -3.16 -1.98 -5.79
N LEU A 44 -3.23 -0.81 -6.41
CA LEU A 44 -3.88 0.35 -5.79
C LEU A 44 -5.34 0.37 -6.28
N PRO A 45 -6.35 0.48 -5.40
CA PRO A 45 -7.74 0.62 -5.81
C PRO A 45 -7.90 1.78 -6.81
N ALA A 46 -8.71 1.58 -7.86
CA ALA A 46 -8.93 2.61 -8.90
C ALA A 46 -9.54 3.92 -8.35
N TYR A 47 -10.17 3.84 -7.18
CA TYR A 47 -10.79 4.93 -6.43
C TYR A 47 -10.83 4.53 -4.96
N GLY A 48 -10.85 5.50 -4.05
CA GLY A 48 -10.97 5.21 -2.62
C GLY A 48 -9.69 4.76 -1.92
N VAL A 49 -8.50 4.98 -2.51
CA VAL A 49 -7.18 4.63 -1.94
C VAL A 49 -7.01 5.14 -0.51
N THR A 50 -6.89 4.27 0.49
CA THR A 50 -6.63 4.60 1.90
C THR A 50 -5.12 4.61 2.20
N GLY A 51 -4.72 5.10 3.39
CA GLY A 51 -3.32 4.98 3.84
C GLY A 51 -2.86 3.52 3.91
N ALA A 52 -3.72 2.61 4.36
CA ALA A 52 -3.44 1.17 4.39
C ALA A 52 -3.23 0.56 2.99
N ASP A 53 -3.94 1.08 1.98
CA ASP A 53 -3.75 0.64 0.60
C ASP A 53 -2.38 1.09 0.04
N VAL A 54 -1.87 2.25 0.47
CA VAL A 54 -0.54 2.75 0.10
C VAL A 54 0.57 1.92 0.76
N ASP A 55 0.41 1.54 2.03
CA ASP A 55 1.36 0.68 2.76
C ASP A 55 1.43 -0.75 2.19
N ALA A 56 0.31 -1.24 1.63
CA ALA A 56 0.22 -2.57 1.03
C ALA A 56 0.92 -2.68 -0.34
N VAL A 57 1.26 -1.56 -0.98
CA VAL A 57 1.84 -1.55 -2.34
C VAL A 57 3.21 -2.20 -2.36
N LYS A 58 3.45 -3.07 -3.36
CA LYS A 58 4.76 -3.66 -3.64
C LYS A 58 5.27 -3.21 -5.02
N PHE A 59 6.51 -2.78 -5.06
CA PHE A 59 7.21 -2.37 -6.29
C PHE A 59 8.28 -3.39 -6.69
N THR A 60 8.47 -3.59 -7.99
CA THR A 60 9.54 -4.44 -8.54
C THR A 60 10.88 -3.69 -8.54
N GLN A 61 11.96 -4.37 -8.13
CA GLN A 61 13.31 -3.79 -8.11
C GLN A 61 13.96 -3.80 -9.51
N VAL A 62 14.60 -2.69 -9.90
CA VAL A 62 15.33 -2.55 -11.17
C VAL A 62 16.76 -2.04 -10.93
N LEU A 63 17.73 -2.50 -11.73
CA LEU A 63 19.17 -2.22 -11.59
C LEU A 63 19.54 -0.72 -11.59
N ARG A 64 18.70 0.11 -12.21
CA ARG A 64 18.73 1.58 -12.12
C ARG A 64 17.32 2.05 -11.80
N GLY A 65 17.03 2.17 -10.51
CA GLY A 65 15.75 2.65 -10.00
C GLY A 65 15.95 3.70 -8.92
N TYR A 66 14.85 4.24 -8.43
CA TYR A 66 14.86 5.09 -7.25
C TYR A 66 15.29 4.27 -6.02
N LYS A 67 15.95 4.93 -5.08
CA LYS A 67 16.39 4.29 -3.84
C LYS A 67 15.17 3.88 -3.02
N THR A 68 15.09 2.62 -2.64
CA THR A 68 13.93 2.08 -1.89
C THR A 68 13.63 2.91 -0.64
N SER A 69 14.66 3.30 0.11
CA SER A 69 14.46 4.11 1.32
C SER A 69 13.86 5.50 1.07
N GLU A 70 14.14 6.11 -0.09
CA GLU A 70 13.56 7.41 -0.45
C GLU A 70 12.11 7.24 -0.87
N VAL A 71 11.81 6.18 -1.63
CA VAL A 71 10.45 5.83 -2.04
C VAL A 71 9.60 5.52 -0.81
N ASP A 72 10.09 4.68 0.11
CA ASP A 72 9.38 4.30 1.34
C ASP A 72 9.05 5.54 2.19
N TRP A 73 10.01 6.47 2.34
CA TRP A 73 9.78 7.71 3.06
C TRP A 73 8.70 8.59 2.42
N VAL A 74 8.67 8.68 1.09
CA VAL A 74 7.65 9.45 0.36
C VAL A 74 6.28 8.80 0.53
N LEU A 75 6.18 7.48 0.41
CA LEU A 75 4.91 6.75 0.56
C LEU A 75 4.34 6.91 1.96
N ASP A 76 5.17 6.76 3.00
CA ASP A 76 4.79 7.01 4.39
C ASP A 76 4.23 8.42 4.60
N ARG A 77 4.86 9.42 3.98
CA ARG A 77 4.40 10.81 4.08
C ARG A 77 3.06 11.01 3.37
N LEU A 78 2.89 10.41 2.19
CA LEU A 78 1.64 10.49 1.43
C LEU A 78 0.49 9.74 2.13
N ALA A 79 0.74 8.57 2.72
CA ALA A 79 -0.26 7.81 3.46
C ALA A 79 -0.84 8.62 4.63
N ARG A 80 0.03 9.31 5.39
CA ARG A 80 -0.39 10.20 6.48
C ARG A 80 -1.21 11.40 5.99
N GLU A 81 -0.81 12.02 4.90
CA GLU A 81 -1.52 13.17 4.32
C GLU A 81 -2.91 12.76 3.81
N LEU A 82 -3.00 11.58 3.18
CA LEU A 82 -4.25 11.01 2.68
C LEU A 82 -5.24 10.73 3.81
N GLU A 83 -4.75 10.19 4.93
CA GLU A 83 -5.57 9.95 6.12
C GLU A 83 -6.05 11.28 6.74
N ALA A 84 -5.18 12.28 6.83
CA ALA A 84 -5.55 13.61 7.34
C ALA A 84 -6.63 14.27 6.48
N LEU A 85 -6.49 14.23 5.15
CA LEU A 85 -7.47 14.77 4.21
C LEU A 85 -8.81 14.02 4.31
N ARG A 86 -8.78 12.71 4.50
CA ARG A 86 -10.01 11.90 4.67
C ARG A 86 -10.69 12.15 5.99
N GLY A 87 -9.94 12.29 7.08
CA GLY A 87 -10.48 12.68 8.38
C GLY A 87 -11.21 14.03 8.29
N GLN A 88 -10.65 15.00 7.55
CA GLN A 88 -11.30 16.29 7.31
C GLN A 88 -12.58 16.14 6.48
N LEU A 89 -12.55 15.37 5.39
CA LEU A 89 -13.75 15.11 4.59
C LEU A 89 -14.84 14.41 5.40
N ALA A 90 -14.47 13.43 6.24
CA ALA A 90 -15.40 12.75 7.14
C ALA A 90 -16.00 13.71 8.18
N ALA A 91 -15.20 14.63 8.73
CA ALA A 91 -15.70 15.64 9.67
C ALA A 91 -16.67 16.62 9.01
N VAL A 92 -16.44 17.00 7.75
CA VAL A 92 -17.33 17.89 6.99
C VAL A 92 -18.64 17.18 6.59
N HIS A 93 -18.58 15.89 6.28
CA HIS A 93 -19.75 15.10 5.89
C HIS A 93 -20.45 14.42 7.08
N ALA A 94 -19.91 14.55 8.29
CA ALA A 94 -20.53 13.99 9.47
C ALA A 94 -21.91 14.64 9.63
N PRO A 95 -23.01 13.87 9.61
CA PRO A 95 -24.31 14.42 9.93
C PRO A 95 -24.19 14.99 11.35
N VAL A 96 -24.56 16.26 11.51
CA VAL A 96 -24.72 16.88 12.83
C VAL A 96 -25.53 15.88 13.64
N PRO A 97 -24.99 15.32 14.75
CA PRO A 97 -25.80 14.48 15.60
C PRO A 97 -26.99 15.34 15.95
N ALA A 98 -28.18 14.89 15.53
CA ALA A 98 -29.43 15.54 15.86
C ALA A 98 -29.32 15.83 17.35
N ALA A 99 -29.19 17.12 17.67
CA ALA A 99 -28.97 17.58 19.02
C ALA A 99 -30.00 16.82 19.85
N GLU A 100 -29.51 16.09 20.86
CA GLU A 100 -30.36 15.53 21.89
C GLU A 100 -31.35 16.63 22.23
N GLU A 101 -32.62 16.44 21.82
CA GLU A 101 -33.69 17.33 22.20
C GLU A 101 -33.55 17.47 23.71
N PRO A 102 -33.24 18.67 24.23
CA PRO A 102 -33.27 18.85 25.66
C PRO A 102 -34.72 18.55 26.01
N ALA A 103 -34.95 17.43 26.68
CA ALA A 103 -36.24 17.02 27.17
C ALA A 103 -36.83 18.25 27.83
N ALA A 104 -37.78 18.86 27.14
CA ALA A 104 -38.44 20.07 27.59
C ALA A 104 -39.02 19.71 28.94
N VAL A 105 -38.48 20.35 29.97
CA VAL A 105 -39.08 20.39 31.29
C VAL A 105 -40.49 20.92 31.06
N GLU A 106 -41.49 20.05 31.08
CA GLU A 106 -42.88 20.47 31.15
C GLU A 106 -43.00 21.36 32.39
N PRO A 107 -43.42 22.62 32.25
CA PRO A 107 -43.96 23.33 33.39
C PRO A 107 -45.28 22.64 33.70
N GLU A 108 -45.38 21.95 34.85
CA GLU A 108 -46.67 21.64 35.45
C GLU A 108 -47.32 22.97 35.86
N ASP A 109 -47.96 23.61 34.88
CA ASP A 109 -48.83 24.75 35.09
C ASP A 109 -50.05 24.30 35.89
N GLY A 110 -50.29 25.04 36.98
CA GLY A 110 -51.33 24.75 37.94
C GLY A 110 -52.72 24.90 37.33
N GLU A 111 -53.38 23.77 37.14
CA GLU A 111 -54.81 23.72 36.86
C GLU A 111 -55.44 22.66 37.77
N ASN A 112 -55.61 22.99 39.05
CA ASN A 112 -56.51 22.23 39.89
C ASN A 112 -57.27 23.14 40.87
N ARG A 113 -58.48 23.50 40.41
CA ARG A 113 -59.68 23.43 41.24
C ARG A 113 -59.86 24.61 42.22
N GLN A 114 -60.03 25.78 41.61
CA GLN A 114 -61.23 26.57 41.92
C GLN A 114 -62.45 25.66 41.66
N ASP A 115 -62.86 24.86 42.65
CA ASP A 115 -64.15 24.16 42.73
C ASP A 115 -64.16 23.29 44.00
N GLN A 116 -64.22 23.93 45.17
CA GLN A 116 -64.97 23.36 46.29
C GLN A 116 -65.41 24.46 47.25
N MET A 117 -66.72 24.72 47.19
CA MET A 117 -67.53 25.45 48.17
C MET A 117 -67.58 24.71 49.50
#